data_AF-A0A956GSD4-F1
#
_entry.id   AF-A0A956GSD4-F1
#
_cell.length_a   1.000
_cell.length_b   1.000
_cell.length_c   1.000
_cell.angle_alpha   90.00
_cell.angle_beta   90.00
_cell.angle_gamma   90.00
#
_symmetry.space_group_name_H-M   'P 1'
#
loop_
_entity.id
_entity.type
_entity.pdbx_description
1 polymer ?
#
loop_
_entity_poly.entity_id
_entity_poly.type
_entity_poly.pdbx_seq_one_letter_code
_entity_poly.pdbx_strand_id
1 'polypeptide(L)'
;MTAHRWGHWTPSSPSSRRSAVEPTLLPSGPLAAAVGYYRRHGDALFRSLDDPVVPIDNSPTEREFQNLAKLRLNMLFAGSTEGAHRACVLLGIVATYRAVGVPIQAYLTGPSSASAPTATPSRSPSSS
;
A
#
# COMPACT_ATOMS: atom_id res chain seq x y z
N MET A 1 3.59 -17.23 17.40
CA MET A 1 2.18 -17.04 17.78
C MET A 1 1.40 -18.15 17.09
N THR A 2 0.85 -19.07 17.87
CA THR A 2 0.35 -20.38 17.44
C THR A 2 -0.89 -20.24 16.56
N ALA A 3 -0.79 -20.62 15.29
CA ALA A 3 -1.94 -20.68 14.39
C ALA A 3 -2.89 -21.78 14.89
N HIS A 4 -3.99 -21.38 15.54
CA HIS A 4 -5.08 -22.29 15.86
C HIS A 4 -5.60 -22.90 14.55
N ARG A 5 -5.59 -24.23 14.51
CA ARG A 5 -6.06 -25.07 13.40
C ARG A 5 -7.56 -24.83 13.20
N TRP A 6 -7.92 -23.98 12.23
CA TRP A 6 -9.29 -23.88 11.74
C TRP A 6 -9.57 -25.14 10.90
N GLY A 7 -10.21 -26.14 11.52
CA GLY A 7 -10.60 -27.37 10.84
C GLY A 7 -11.47 -27.06 9.63
N HIS A 8 -11.11 -27.64 8.47
CA HIS A 8 -11.86 -27.69 7.21
C HIS A 8 -13.02 -26.69 7.09
N TRP A 9 -12.73 -25.39 7.11
CA TRP A 9 -13.75 -24.41 6.77
C TRP A 9 -14.07 -24.60 5.29
N THR A 10 -15.20 -25.23 5.00
CA THR A 10 -15.71 -25.33 3.63
C THR A 10 -16.50 -24.05 3.36
N PRO A 11 -16.05 -23.17 2.44
CA PRO A 11 -16.87 -22.06 2.02
C PRO A 11 -18.10 -22.65 1.32
N SER A 12 -19.23 -22.75 2.03
CA SER A 12 -20.51 -22.78 1.34
C SER A 12 -20.53 -21.55 0.44
N SER A 13 -20.70 -21.75 -0.87
CA SER A 13 -20.57 -20.72 -1.90
C SER A 13 -21.06 -19.35 -1.41
N PRO A 14 -20.25 -18.28 -1.51
CA PRO A 14 -20.55 -16.96 -0.95
C PRO A 14 -21.92 -16.39 -1.37
N SER A 15 -22.51 -16.90 -2.45
CA SER A 15 -23.83 -16.52 -2.96
C SER A 15 -25.00 -17.00 -2.08
N SER A 16 -24.87 -18.11 -1.37
CA SER A 16 -26.02 -18.78 -0.71
C SER A 16 -26.56 -18.05 0.53
N ARG A 17 -25.72 -17.33 1.28
CA ARG A 17 -26.11 -16.70 2.56
C ARG A 17 -26.59 -15.25 2.43
N ARG A 18 -26.41 -14.61 1.27
CA ARG A 18 -26.62 -13.15 1.09
C ARG A 18 -27.97 -12.81 0.45
N SER A 19 -28.57 -13.75 -0.28
CA SER A 19 -29.87 -13.61 -0.93
C SER A 19 -31.06 -13.53 0.04
N ALA A 20 -30.88 -13.94 1.29
CA ALA A 20 -31.95 -13.93 2.29
C ALA A 20 -32.28 -12.52 2.82
N VAL A 21 -31.32 -11.60 2.81
CA VAL A 21 -31.47 -10.25 3.42
C VAL A 21 -31.93 -9.21 2.39
N GLU A 22 -31.62 -9.42 1.11
CA GLU A 22 -31.97 -8.51 0.01
C GLU A 22 -33.45 -8.11 -0.09
N PRO A 23 -34.45 -9.00 0.08
CA PRO A 23 -35.86 -8.59 -0.05
C PRO A 23 -36.33 -7.62 1.04
N THR A 24 -35.57 -7.44 2.13
CA THR A 24 -35.91 -6.54 3.24
C THR A 24 -35.21 -5.17 3.14
N LEU A 25 -34.27 -5.00 2.21
CA LEU A 25 -33.49 -3.77 2.11
C LEU A 25 -34.18 -2.71 1.25
N LEU A 26 -34.16 -1.46 1.69
CA LEU A 26 -34.51 -0.33 0.83
C LEU A 26 -33.49 -0.24 -0.31
N PRO A 27 -33.91 -0.25 -1.59
CA PRO A 27 -33.00 -0.35 -2.74
C PRO A 27 -31.89 0.72 -2.80
N SER A 28 -32.15 1.92 -2.26
CA SER A 28 -31.22 3.05 -2.25
C SER A 28 -30.62 3.36 -0.87
N GLY A 29 -30.84 2.51 0.13
CA GLY A 29 -30.29 2.71 1.46
C GLY A 29 -28.79 2.42 1.55
N PRO A 30 -28.07 3.01 2.52
CA PRO A 30 -26.64 2.74 2.72
C PRO A 30 -26.34 1.25 2.96
N LEU A 31 -27.27 0.53 3.59
CA LEU A 31 -27.16 -0.92 3.80
C LEU A 31 -27.27 -1.71 2.48
N ALA A 32 -28.16 -1.33 1.56
CA ALA A 32 -28.25 -1.95 0.24
C ALA A 32 -26.98 -1.70 -0.59
N ALA A 33 -26.40 -0.50 -0.48
CA ALA A 33 -25.12 -0.18 -1.12
C ALA A 33 -23.97 -1.05 -0.57
N ALA A 34 -23.90 -1.22 0.75
CA ALA A 34 -22.90 -2.07 1.40
C ALA A 34 -23.05 -3.55 0.98
N VAL A 35 -24.27 -4.09 1.03
CA VAL A 35 -24.56 -5.48 0.59
C VAL A 35 -24.20 -5.66 -0.89
N GLY A 36 -24.56 -4.69 -1.74
CA GLY A 36 -24.18 -4.68 -3.15
C GLY A 36 -22.66 -4.62 -3.36
N TYR A 37 -21.93 -3.89 -2.51
CA TYR A 37 -20.47 -3.85 -2.53
C TYR A 37 -19.85 -5.20 -2.17
N TYR A 38 -20.29 -5.84 -1.08
CA TYR A 38 -19.84 -7.18 -0.69
C TYR A 38 -20.10 -8.23 -1.77
N ARG A 39 -21.21 -8.10 -2.49
CA ARG A 39 -21.55 -9.00 -3.61
C ARG A 39 -20.59 -8.82 -4.79
N ARG A 40 -20.31 -7.58 -5.18
CA ARG A 40 -19.44 -7.26 -6.32
C ARG A 40 -17.97 -7.59 -6.07
N HIS A 41 -17.51 -7.52 -4.82
CA HIS A 41 -16.10 -7.67 -4.45
C HIS A 41 -15.81 -8.89 -3.57
N GLY A 42 -16.74 -9.85 -3.50
CA GLY A 42 -16.65 -11.01 -2.62
C GLY A 42 -15.32 -11.76 -2.76
N ASP A 43 -14.91 -12.07 -3.99
CA ASP A 43 -13.69 -12.84 -4.26
C ASP A 43 -12.42 -12.19 -3.71
N ALA A 44 -12.35 -10.85 -3.74
CA ALA A 44 -11.23 -10.11 -3.15
C ALA A 44 -11.30 -10.09 -1.62
N LEU A 45 -12.50 -9.90 -1.05
CA LEU A 45 -12.71 -9.79 0.39
C LEU A 45 -12.49 -11.11 1.14
N PHE A 46 -12.79 -12.25 0.51
CA PHE A 46 -12.59 -13.57 1.13
C PHE A 46 -11.24 -14.21 0.79
N ARG A 47 -10.40 -13.58 -0.05
CA ARG A 47 -9.08 -14.11 -0.44
C ARG A 47 -8.20 -14.44 0.76
N SER A 48 -8.25 -13.65 1.83
CA SER A 48 -7.46 -13.88 3.06
C SER A 48 -7.88 -15.14 3.83
N LEU A 49 -9.09 -15.66 3.58
CA LEU A 49 -9.52 -16.95 4.13
C LEU A 49 -8.96 -18.13 3.33
N ASP A 50 -8.69 -17.93 2.04
CA ASP A 50 -8.16 -18.95 1.14
C ASP A 50 -6.62 -19.01 1.16
N ASP A 51 -5.96 -17.86 1.38
CA ASP A 51 -4.50 -17.73 1.36
C ASP A 51 -3.97 -17.12 2.68
N PRO A 52 -3.24 -17.88 3.52
CA PRO A 52 -2.71 -17.40 4.79
C PRO A 52 -1.59 -16.37 4.65
N VAL A 53 -1.02 -16.17 3.44
CA VAL A 53 -0.02 -15.13 3.18
C VAL A 53 -0.67 -13.75 3.11
N VAL A 54 -1.96 -13.68 2.76
CA VAL A 54 -2.71 -12.43 2.67
C VAL A 54 -3.27 -12.08 4.06
N PRO A 55 -2.85 -10.95 4.67
CA PRO A 55 -3.38 -10.54 5.97
C PRO A 55 -4.89 -10.30 5.92
N ILE A 56 -5.58 -10.58 7.03
CA ILE A 56 -7.03 -10.32 7.16
C ILE A 56 -7.35 -8.82 7.20
N ASP A 57 -6.39 -8.02 7.67
CA ASP A 57 -6.49 -6.58 7.77
C ASP A 57 -5.68 -5.88 6.66
N ASN A 58 -6.11 -4.68 6.31
CA ASN A 58 -5.44 -3.81 5.33
C ASN A 58 -4.48 -2.81 6.02
N SER A 59 -4.14 -3.01 7.30
CA SER A 59 -3.38 -2.02 8.09
C SER A 59 -2.05 -1.60 7.44
N PRO A 60 -1.27 -2.50 6.80
CA PRO A 60 -0.06 -2.11 6.09
C PRO A 60 -0.35 -1.11 4.95
N THR A 61 -1.36 -1.42 4.13
CA THR A 61 -1.81 -0.59 3.03
C THR A 61 -2.33 0.76 3.52
N GLU A 62 -3.16 0.78 4.57
CA GLU A 62 -3.66 2.03 5.14
C GLU A 62 -2.53 2.92 5.67
N ARG A 63 -1.53 2.35 6.35
CA ARG A 63 -0.36 3.09 6.83
C ARG A 63 0.43 3.72 5.68
N GLU A 64 0.56 3.02 4.56
CA GLU A 64 1.19 3.58 3.35
C GLU A 64 0.38 4.74 2.78
N PHE A 65 -0.94 4.57 2.65
CA PHE A 65 -1.82 5.64 2.14
C PHE A 65 -1.92 6.84 3.08
N GLN A 66 -1.82 6.65 4.39
CA GLN A 66 -1.80 7.76 5.36
C GLN A 66 -0.63 8.73 5.11
N ASN A 67 0.54 8.21 4.70
CA ASN A 67 1.68 9.07 4.36
C ASN A 67 1.38 9.92 3.12
N LEU A 68 0.73 9.34 2.11
CA LEU A 68 0.30 10.07 0.91
C LEU A 68 -0.76 11.12 1.22
N ALA A 69 -1.75 10.78 2.06
CA ALA A 69 -2.79 11.71 2.48
C ALA A 69 -2.23 12.94 3.21
N LYS A 70 -1.26 12.71 4.11
CA LYS A 70 -0.54 13.80 4.82
C LYS A 70 0.29 14.63 3.85
N LEU A 71 1.00 13.98 2.92
CA LEU A 71 1.82 14.69 1.94
C LEU A 71 0.97 15.58 1.03
N ARG A 72 -0.21 15.12 0.62
CA ARG A 72 -1.16 15.89 -0.20
C ARG A 72 -1.50 17.25 0.41
N LEU A 73 -1.63 17.32 1.74
CA LEU A 73 -1.89 18.57 2.45
C LEU A 73 -0.69 19.54 2.43
N ASN A 74 0.53 19.02 2.22
CA ASN A 74 1.78 19.78 2.21
C ASN A 74 2.33 20.06 0.80
N MET A 75 1.62 19.67 -0.26
CA MET A 75 2.04 19.89 -1.63
C MET A 75 1.81 21.34 -2.06
N LEU A 76 2.80 22.21 -1.83
CA LEU A 76 2.74 23.62 -2.23
C LEU A 76 2.79 23.83 -3.76
N PHE A 77 3.18 22.82 -4.53
CA PHE A 77 3.41 22.89 -5.98
C PHE A 77 2.37 22.13 -6.83
N ALA A 78 1.45 21.38 -6.19
CA ALA A 78 0.37 20.66 -6.88
C ALA A 78 -0.89 21.54 -7.04
N GLY A 79 -0.71 22.82 -7.40
CA GLY A 79 -1.80 23.79 -7.54
C GLY A 79 -2.63 23.66 -8.82
N SER A 80 -2.25 22.77 -9.73
CA SER A 80 -2.98 22.46 -10.97
C SER A 80 -3.16 20.96 -11.13
N THR A 81 -4.16 20.54 -11.91
CA THR A 81 -4.41 19.12 -12.22
C THR A 81 -3.18 18.42 -12.80
N GLU A 82 -2.47 19.11 -13.70
CA GLU A 82 -1.24 18.59 -14.32
C GLU A 82 -0.09 18.49 -13.31
N GLY A 83 0.04 19.47 -12.41
CA GLY A 83 1.02 19.41 -11.31
C GLY A 83 0.72 18.28 -10.33
N ALA A 84 -0.55 18.06 -10.01
CA ALA A 84 -0.99 16.94 -9.18
C ALA A 84 -0.73 15.59 -9.86
N HIS A 85 -0.99 15.47 -11.16
CA HIS A 85 -0.71 14.25 -11.92
C HIS A 85 0.78 13.91 -11.89
N ARG A 86 1.67 14.87 -12.15
CA ARG A 86 3.13 14.69 -12.05
C ARG A 86 3.57 14.30 -10.65
N ALA A 87 3.01 14.94 -9.62
CA ALA A 87 3.29 14.59 -8.23
C ALA A 87 2.87 13.15 -7.91
N CYS A 88 1.70 12.70 -8.38
CA CYS A 88 1.24 11.31 -8.24
C CYS A 88 2.19 10.31 -8.92
N VAL A 89 2.66 10.61 -10.14
CA VAL A 89 3.63 9.75 -10.85
C VAL A 89 4.93 9.62 -10.07
N LEU A 90 5.50 10.73 -9.61
CA LEU A 90 6.75 10.72 -8.82
C LEU A 90 6.57 9.95 -7.51
N LEU A 91 5.43 10.10 -6.84
CA LEU A 91 5.13 9.36 -5.61
C LEU A 91 4.96 7.87 -5.87
N GLY A 92 4.36 7.48 -6.99
CA GLY A 92 4.30 6.10 -7.42
C GLY A 92 5.70 5.49 -7.56
N ILE A 93 6.61 6.19 -8.27
CA ILE A 93 8.00 5.74 -8.42
C ILE A 93 8.68 5.58 -7.05
N VAL A 94 8.59 6.59 -6.19
CA VAL A 94 9.18 6.54 -4.84
C VAL A 94 8.60 5.37 -4.03
N ALA A 95 7.29 5.14 -4.09
CA ALA A 95 6.63 4.03 -3.39
C ALA A 95 7.13 2.68 -3.90
N THR A 96 7.27 2.49 -5.22
CA THR A 96 7.81 1.26 -5.81
C THR A 96 9.25 1.01 -5.37
N TYR A 97 10.13 2.02 -5.41
CA TYR A 97 11.52 1.85 -4.96
C TYR A 97 11.61 1.51 -3.48
N ARG A 98 10.74 2.09 -2.65
CA ARG A 98 10.64 1.74 -1.21
C ARG A 98 10.15 0.31 -1.01
N ALA A 99 9.17 -0.15 -1.79
CA ALA A 99 8.66 -1.52 -1.72
C ALA A 99 9.70 -2.57 -2.14
N VAL A 100 10.53 -2.26 -3.14
CA VAL A 100 11.62 -3.15 -3.60
C VAL A 100 12.87 -3.04 -2.71
N GLY A 101 13.00 -1.98 -1.92
CA GLY A 101 14.16 -1.75 -1.05
C GLY A 101 15.39 -1.16 -1.77
N VAL A 102 15.19 -0.54 -2.93
CA VAL A 102 16.26 0.09 -3.72
C VAL A 102 16.36 1.58 -3.39
N PRO A 103 17.56 2.14 -3.18
CA PRO A 103 17.72 3.56 -2.90
C PRO A 103 17.31 4.40 -4.11
N ILE A 104 16.19 5.12 -4.00
CA ILE A 104 15.68 6.02 -5.06
C ILE A 104 16.70 7.10 -5.45
N GLN A 105 17.61 7.49 -4.54
CA GLN A 105 18.66 8.46 -4.81
C GLN A 105 19.49 8.06 -6.03
N ALA A 106 19.85 6.77 -6.17
CA ALA A 106 20.62 6.28 -7.32
C ALA A 106 19.89 6.49 -8.66
N TYR A 107 18.56 6.45 -8.66
CA TYR A 107 17.74 6.74 -9.84
C TYR A 107 17.69 8.25 -10.14
N LEU A 108 17.68 9.10 -9.11
CA LEU A 108 17.56 10.55 -9.27
C LEU A 108 18.89 11.24 -9.61
N THR A 109 20.02 10.81 -9.05
CA THR A 109 21.34 11.39 -9.34
C THR A 109 22.08 10.73 -10.51
N GLY A 110 21.57 9.59 -11.00
CA GLY A 110 22.21 8.82 -12.07
C GLY A 110 23.49 8.08 -11.62
N PRO A 111 24.10 7.26 -12.50
CA PRO A 111 25.21 6.37 -12.16
C PRO A 111 26.53 7.08 -11.78
N SER A 112 26.62 8.41 -11.93
CA SER A 112 27.88 9.16 -11.78
C SER A 112 28.17 9.68 -10.37
N SER A 113 27.27 9.56 -9.39
CA SER A 113 27.50 10.14 -8.06
C SER A 113 28.14 9.17 -7.05
N ALA A 114 28.51 7.96 -7.48
CA ALA A 114 29.18 6.97 -6.65
C ALA A 114 30.72 7.05 -6.74
N SER A 115 31.32 8.21 -6.41
CA SER A 115 32.70 8.25 -5.92
C SER A 115 33.04 9.59 -5.27
N ALA A 116 33.07 9.60 -3.95
CA ALA A 116 34.22 10.12 -3.21
C ALA A 116 34.11 9.60 -1.77
N PRO A 117 34.82 8.53 -1.38
CA PRO A 117 35.08 8.34 0.03
C PRO A 117 35.85 9.58 0.49
N THR A 118 35.27 10.33 1.42
CA THR A 118 35.90 11.45 2.10
C THR A 118 37.24 10.99 2.65
N ALA A 119 38.32 11.37 1.97
CA ALA A 119 39.66 11.13 2.46
C ALA A 119 39.81 11.85 3.80
N THR A 120 39.86 11.08 4.89
CA THR A 120 40.33 11.56 6.18
C THR A 120 41.79 11.99 6.00
N PRO A 121 42.18 13.25 6.25
CA PRO A 121 43.56 13.65 6.15
C PRO A 121 44.35 12.94 7.26
N SER A 122 45.07 11.86 6.93
CA SER A 122 46.01 11.24 7.85
C SER A 122 47.18 12.20 8.04
N ARG A 123 47.18 12.88 9.18
CA ARG A 123 48.27 13.70 9.71
C ARG A 123 49.55 12.87 9.74
N SER A 124 50.55 13.24 8.94
CA SER A 124 51.90 12.69 9.05
C SER A 124 52.55 13.15 10.37
N PRO A 125 53.23 12.27 11.12
CA PRO A 125 54.12 12.71 12.17
C PRO A 125 55.50 13.02 11.57
N SER A 126 55.96 14.23 11.85
CA SER A 126 57.34 14.69 11.71
C SER A 126 58.30 13.89 12.59
N SER A 127 59.42 13.44 12.03
CA SER A 127 60.72 13.12 12.68
C SER A 127 61.60 12.47 11.61
N SER A 128 62.90 12.73 11.43
CA SER A 128 63.93 13.55 12.06
C SER A 128 65.12 13.59 11.09
#